data_AF-A0A4R1HIE9-F1
#
_entry.id   AF-A0A4R1HIE9-F1
#
_cell.length_a   1.000
_cell.length_b   1.000
_cell.length_c   1.000
_cell.angle_alpha   90.00
_cell.angle_beta   90.00
_cell.angle_gamma   90.00
#
_symmetry.space_group_name_H-M   'P 1'
#
loop_
_entity.id
_entity.type
_entity.pdbx_description
1 polymer ?
#
loop_
_entity_poly.entity_id
_entity_poly.type
_entity_poly.pdbx_seq_one_letter_code
_entity_poly.pdbx_strand_id
1 'polypeptide(L)'
;MTALAEMTDIVVRKEQVRIAEAEAMAAFARVMGKPAVAARATLRFGPGRTCEQLARLLDEAIVRASESGLDPDVLVIGAGRAVAAEDIVRVRRKAHGVADWIHTATSDVTIVLRPKGVVAAESATIPEPAAPPAVPRPRDDRPETAAEVEVREALYDVIDPDLGVNIVDLGFVRRVRLDGDGVATITMTLTSAACPLTEVMEVQIGHELSAVGRQFTVEWEWLPTWRPADITDDGREQLRAIGFNSF
;
A
#
# COMPACT_ATOMS: atom_id res chain seq x y z
N MET A 1 -27.45 -41.55 -2.46
CA MET A 1 -27.16 -40.81 -1.22
C MET A 1 -26.24 -39.67 -1.59
N THR A 2 -26.85 -38.50 -1.78
CA THR A 2 -26.28 -37.28 -2.36
C THR A 2 -25.19 -36.73 -1.44
N ALA A 3 -23.99 -36.56 -1.99
CA ALA A 3 -22.89 -35.89 -1.30
C ALA A 3 -23.31 -34.45 -0.99
N LEU A 4 -23.25 -34.09 0.29
CA LEU A 4 -23.22 -32.72 0.77
C LEU A 4 -21.96 -32.08 0.21
N ALA A 5 -22.05 -31.43 -0.95
CA ALA A 5 -21.03 -30.48 -1.37
C ALA A 5 -21.02 -29.36 -0.33
N GLU A 6 -19.90 -29.19 0.36
CA GLU A 6 -19.64 -28.02 1.19
C GLU A 6 -19.77 -26.77 0.31
N MET A 7 -20.94 -26.14 0.35
CA MET A 7 -21.28 -24.96 -0.47
C MET A 7 -20.44 -23.77 0.01
N THR A 8 -19.26 -23.64 -0.58
CA THR A 8 -18.21 -22.71 -0.15
C THR A 8 -18.52 -21.31 -0.65
N ASP A 9 -18.49 -20.32 0.24
CA ASP A 9 -18.54 -18.90 -0.11
C ASP A 9 -17.31 -18.52 -0.96
N ILE A 10 -17.53 -17.84 -2.08
CA ILE A 10 -16.42 -17.31 -2.90
C ILE A 10 -16.08 -15.91 -2.42
N VAL A 11 -14.89 -15.76 -1.84
CA VAL A 11 -14.37 -14.47 -1.37
C VAL A 11 -13.33 -13.96 -2.36
N VAL A 12 -13.53 -12.72 -2.82
CA VAL A 12 -12.55 -11.97 -3.61
C VAL A 12 -12.20 -10.69 -2.89
N ARG A 13 -10.90 -10.44 -2.75
CA ARG A 13 -10.34 -9.25 -2.12
C ARG A 13 -9.43 -8.55 -3.12
N LYS A 14 -9.48 -7.23 -3.12
CA LYS A 14 -8.55 -6.38 -3.85
C LYS A 14 -8.14 -5.21 -2.98
N GLU A 15 -6.84 -4.98 -2.91
CA GLU A 15 -6.24 -3.95 -2.07
C GLU A 15 -5.99 -2.67 -2.87
N GLN A 16 -5.98 -1.53 -2.16
CA GLN A 16 -5.71 -0.19 -2.71
C GLN A 16 -6.51 0.14 -4.00
N VAL A 17 -7.80 -0.24 -4.04
CA VAL A 17 -8.69 0.11 -5.15
C VAL A 17 -8.97 1.61 -5.08
N ARG A 18 -8.85 2.34 -6.20
CA ARG A 18 -8.95 3.83 -6.25
C ARG A 18 -10.39 4.33 -6.15
N ILE A 19 -11.04 4.02 -5.03
CA ILE A 19 -12.41 4.35 -4.67
C ILE A 19 -12.38 4.79 -3.21
N ALA A 20 -13.14 5.83 -2.85
CA ALA A 20 -13.36 6.18 -1.46
C ALA A 20 -14.33 5.19 -0.78
N GLU A 21 -14.08 4.87 0.49
CA GLU A 21 -14.86 3.87 1.24
C GLU A 21 -16.37 4.12 1.15
N ALA A 22 -16.79 5.37 1.38
CA ALA A 22 -18.20 5.77 1.35
C ALA A 22 -18.87 5.51 -0.02
N GLU A 23 -18.15 5.74 -1.12
CA GLU A 23 -18.68 5.49 -2.46
C GLU A 23 -18.78 4.00 -2.77
N ALA A 24 -17.78 3.21 -2.33
CA ALA A 24 -17.80 1.77 -2.47
C ALA A 24 -18.96 1.15 -1.69
N MET A 25 -19.17 1.57 -0.44
CA MET A 25 -20.28 1.11 0.40
C MET A 25 -21.65 1.50 -0.18
N ALA A 26 -21.79 2.72 -0.72
CA ALA A 26 -23.02 3.15 -1.41
C ALA A 26 -23.29 2.34 -2.70
N ALA A 27 -22.24 1.92 -3.41
CA ALA A 27 -22.38 1.02 -4.55
C ALA A 27 -22.79 -0.40 -4.13
N PHE A 28 -22.20 -0.95 -3.07
CA PHE A 28 -22.59 -2.25 -2.55
C PHE A 28 -24.04 -2.29 -2.10
N ALA A 29 -24.51 -1.27 -1.38
CA ALA A 29 -25.89 -1.17 -0.92
C ALA A 29 -26.94 -1.33 -2.04
N ARG A 30 -26.61 -0.95 -3.29
CA ARG A 30 -27.50 -1.07 -4.47
C ARG A 30 -27.56 -2.47 -5.07
N VAL A 31 -26.59 -3.33 -4.75
CA VAL A 31 -26.41 -4.65 -5.36
C VAL A 31 -26.45 -5.81 -4.37
N MET A 32 -26.46 -5.52 -3.06
CA MET A 32 -26.65 -6.52 -2.01
C MET A 32 -27.86 -7.43 -2.28
N GLY A 33 -27.68 -8.74 -2.14
CA GLY A 33 -28.73 -9.75 -2.33
C GLY A 33 -29.18 -9.99 -3.76
N LYS A 34 -28.65 -9.25 -4.76
CA LYS A 34 -28.94 -9.51 -6.17
C LYS A 34 -28.11 -10.69 -6.69
N PRO A 35 -28.60 -11.42 -7.72
CA PRO A 35 -27.79 -12.39 -8.45
C PRO A 35 -26.52 -11.73 -8.99
N ALA A 36 -25.39 -12.45 -8.97
CA ALA A 36 -24.07 -11.92 -9.34
C ALA A 36 -24.08 -11.30 -10.75
N VAL A 37 -24.71 -11.97 -11.71
CA VAL A 37 -24.83 -11.48 -13.11
C VAL A 37 -25.64 -10.18 -13.20
N ALA A 38 -26.75 -10.08 -12.44
CA ALA A 38 -27.61 -8.90 -12.41
C ALA A 38 -26.98 -7.73 -11.65
N ALA A 39 -26.27 -8.02 -10.57
CA ALA A 39 -25.48 -7.05 -9.81
C ALA A 39 -24.37 -6.46 -10.67
N ARG A 40 -23.66 -7.30 -11.44
CA ARG A 40 -22.64 -6.85 -12.41
C ARG A 40 -23.23 -5.89 -13.42
N ALA A 41 -24.37 -6.21 -14.02
CA ALA A 41 -25.03 -5.30 -14.97
C ALA A 41 -25.39 -3.96 -14.30
N THR A 42 -25.91 -4.00 -13.07
CA THR A 42 -26.24 -2.80 -12.29
C THR A 42 -25.01 -1.92 -12.03
N LEU A 43 -23.87 -2.52 -11.66
CA LEU A 43 -22.62 -1.79 -11.43
C LEU A 43 -22.02 -1.27 -12.75
N ARG A 44 -22.02 -2.07 -13.81
CA ARG A 44 -21.45 -1.70 -15.11
C ARG A 44 -22.15 -0.48 -15.73
N PHE A 45 -23.46 -0.36 -15.55
CA PHE A 45 -24.25 0.78 -16.02
C PHE A 45 -24.58 1.79 -14.91
N GLY A 46 -23.90 1.68 -13.76
CA GLY A 46 -24.06 2.60 -12.65
C GLY A 46 -23.39 3.96 -12.92
N PRO A 47 -23.77 5.01 -12.18
CA PRO A 47 -23.12 6.32 -12.26
C PRO A 47 -21.68 6.28 -11.75
N GLY A 48 -20.77 6.91 -12.49
CA GLY A 48 -19.40 7.18 -12.07
C GLY A 48 -18.41 6.04 -12.30
N ARG A 49 -17.11 6.36 -12.16
CA ARG A 49 -15.98 5.42 -12.35
C ARG A 49 -15.88 4.36 -11.25
N THR A 50 -16.47 4.64 -10.08
CA THR A 50 -16.53 3.75 -8.93
C THR A 50 -17.27 2.45 -9.24
N CYS A 51 -18.41 2.53 -9.93
CA CYS A 51 -19.19 1.34 -10.25
C CYS A 51 -18.49 0.44 -11.27
N GLU A 52 -17.70 1.01 -12.19
CA GLU A 52 -16.91 0.24 -13.15
C GLU A 52 -15.82 -0.61 -12.47
N GLN A 53 -15.11 -0.04 -11.49
CA GLN A 53 -14.06 -0.77 -10.76
C GLN A 53 -14.63 -1.94 -9.94
N LEU A 54 -15.79 -1.74 -9.30
CA LEU A 54 -16.49 -2.82 -8.59
C LEU A 54 -17.07 -3.87 -9.55
N ALA A 55 -17.53 -3.48 -10.75
CA ALA A 55 -18.00 -4.42 -11.76
C ALA A 55 -16.87 -5.34 -12.23
N ARG A 56 -15.67 -4.81 -12.45
CA ARG A 56 -14.48 -5.62 -12.80
C ARG A 56 -14.11 -6.59 -11.69
N LEU A 57 -14.17 -6.15 -10.43
CA LEU A 57 -13.92 -7.02 -9.27
C LEU A 57 -14.96 -8.15 -9.19
N LEU A 58 -16.21 -7.86 -9.52
CA LEU A 58 -17.28 -8.85 -9.58
C LEU A 58 -17.12 -9.81 -10.78
N ASP A 59 -16.60 -9.36 -11.92
CA ASP A 59 -16.22 -10.23 -13.04
C ASP A 59 -15.13 -11.22 -12.62
N GLU A 60 -14.09 -10.76 -11.91
CA GLU A 60 -13.04 -11.62 -11.33
C GLU A 60 -13.66 -12.69 -10.39
N ALA A 61 -14.63 -12.29 -9.56
CA ALA A 61 -15.33 -13.21 -8.66
C ALA A 61 -16.20 -14.25 -9.37
N ILE A 62 -16.89 -13.85 -10.45
CA ILE A 62 -17.71 -14.76 -11.27
C ILE A 62 -16.82 -15.79 -11.99
N VAL A 63 -15.69 -15.35 -12.54
CA VAL A 63 -14.72 -16.26 -13.19
C VAL A 63 -14.17 -17.26 -12.18
N ARG A 64 -13.73 -16.78 -11.01
CA ARG A 64 -13.22 -17.66 -9.94
C ARG A 64 -14.25 -18.68 -9.47
N ALA A 65 -15.52 -18.28 -9.38
CA ALA A 65 -16.59 -19.20 -9.01
C ALA A 65 -16.82 -20.27 -10.09
N SER A 66 -16.76 -19.89 -11.37
CA SER A 66 -16.89 -20.81 -12.50
C SER A 66 -15.76 -21.83 -12.53
N GLU A 67 -14.51 -21.39 -12.29
CA GLU A 67 -13.34 -22.28 -12.17
C GLU A 67 -13.46 -23.25 -10.99
N SER A 68 -14.17 -22.84 -9.93
CA SER A 68 -14.46 -23.69 -8.75
C SER A 68 -15.65 -24.62 -8.96
N GLY A 69 -16.25 -24.66 -10.16
CA GLY A 69 -17.38 -25.52 -10.51
C GLY A 69 -18.74 -25.03 -10.01
N LEU A 70 -18.85 -23.78 -9.56
CA LEU A 70 -20.12 -23.16 -9.17
C LEU A 70 -20.74 -22.44 -10.36
N ASP A 71 -22.04 -22.64 -10.57
CA ASP A 71 -22.80 -21.94 -11.60
C ASP A 71 -23.00 -20.46 -11.21
N PRO A 72 -22.52 -19.49 -12.01
CA PRO A 72 -22.68 -18.06 -11.73
C PRO A 72 -24.13 -17.59 -11.58
N ASP A 73 -25.08 -18.26 -12.23
CA ASP A 73 -26.49 -17.86 -12.24
C ASP A 73 -27.17 -18.14 -10.89
N VAL A 74 -26.61 -19.06 -10.10
CA VAL A 74 -27.10 -19.35 -8.75
C VAL A 74 -26.37 -18.55 -7.66
N LEU A 75 -25.41 -17.69 -8.00
CA LEU A 75 -24.68 -16.89 -7.01
C LEU A 75 -25.37 -15.55 -6.72
N VAL A 76 -25.37 -15.14 -5.46
CA VAL A 76 -25.84 -13.84 -4.98
C VAL A 76 -24.74 -13.12 -4.20
N ILE A 77 -24.78 -11.78 -4.19
CA ILE A 77 -23.88 -10.99 -3.34
C ILE A 77 -24.32 -11.12 -1.88
N GLY A 78 -23.58 -11.92 -1.11
CA GLY A 78 -23.85 -12.17 0.30
C GLY A 78 -23.28 -11.10 1.23
N ALA A 79 -22.13 -10.53 0.88
CA ALA A 79 -21.54 -9.38 1.57
C ALA A 79 -20.66 -8.56 0.63
N GLY A 80 -20.64 -7.25 0.82
CA GLY A 80 -19.67 -6.33 0.22
C GLY A 80 -19.13 -5.42 1.31
N ARG A 81 -17.80 -5.38 1.46
CA ARG A 81 -17.11 -4.53 2.43
C ARG A 81 -16.07 -3.69 1.71
N ALA A 82 -15.98 -2.43 2.07
CA ALA A 82 -14.87 -1.56 1.76
C ALA A 82 -14.32 -1.01 3.08
N VAL A 83 -13.01 -0.90 3.19
CA VAL A 83 -12.31 -0.24 4.30
C VAL A 83 -11.40 0.80 3.69
N ALA A 84 -11.41 2.04 4.21
CA ALA A 84 -10.48 3.07 3.78
C ALA A 84 -9.05 2.55 3.87
N ALA A 85 -8.37 2.57 2.73
CA ALA A 85 -6.96 2.25 2.61
C ALA A 85 -6.18 3.55 2.44
N GLU A 86 -4.87 3.44 2.41
CA GLU A 86 -4.01 4.61 2.27
C GLU A 86 -4.25 5.34 0.94
N ASP A 87 -4.35 6.67 0.99
CA ASP A 87 -4.44 7.50 -0.21
C ASP A 87 -3.20 7.34 -1.09
N ILE A 88 -3.40 7.26 -2.41
CA ILE A 88 -2.27 7.39 -3.33
C ILE A 88 -1.92 8.86 -3.45
N VAL A 89 -0.75 9.21 -2.94
CA VAL A 89 -0.22 10.57 -2.98
C VAL A 89 0.68 10.76 -4.20
N ARG A 90 0.47 11.85 -4.96
CA ARG A 90 1.31 12.22 -6.10
C ARG A 90 1.65 13.70 -6.07
N VAL A 91 2.84 14.05 -6.53
CA VAL A 91 3.24 15.45 -6.69
C VAL A 91 2.67 16.03 -7.98
N ARG A 92 2.10 17.23 -7.90
CA ARG A 92 1.68 18.05 -9.05
C ARG A 92 2.51 19.32 -9.09
N ARG A 93 3.42 19.41 -10.06
CA ARG A 93 4.17 20.64 -10.33
C ARG A 93 3.25 21.71 -10.91
N LYS A 94 3.41 22.95 -10.44
CA LYS A 94 2.73 24.16 -10.90
C LYS A 94 3.74 25.14 -11.51
N ALA A 95 3.21 26.22 -12.09
CA ALA A 95 4.03 27.33 -12.54
C ALA A 95 4.81 27.97 -11.37
N HIS A 96 5.92 28.65 -11.69
CA HIS A 96 6.78 29.37 -10.73
C HIS A 96 7.42 28.49 -9.65
N GLY A 97 7.71 27.22 -9.95
CA GLY A 97 8.45 26.31 -9.04
C GLY A 97 7.64 25.78 -7.87
N VAL A 98 6.32 26.01 -7.84
CA VAL A 98 5.44 25.54 -6.76
C VAL A 98 5.02 24.09 -7.01
N ALA A 99 4.83 23.31 -5.96
CA ALA A 99 4.30 21.95 -6.03
C ALA A 99 3.16 21.73 -5.01
N ASP A 100 2.14 20.97 -5.44
CA ASP A 100 1.03 20.52 -4.61
C ASP A 100 1.01 18.99 -4.51
N TRP A 101 0.36 18.45 -3.48
CA TRP A 101 0.04 17.03 -3.39
C TRP A 101 -1.37 16.74 -3.90
N ILE A 102 -1.48 15.69 -4.72
CA ILE A 102 -2.76 15.11 -5.14
C ILE A 102 -2.96 13.84 -4.32
N HIS A 103 -4.03 13.83 -3.53
CA HIS A 103 -4.50 12.66 -2.82
C HIS A 103 -5.57 11.96 -3.64
N THR A 104 -5.42 10.66 -3.86
CA THR A 104 -6.47 9.81 -4.44
C THR A 104 -6.89 8.81 -3.37
N ALA A 105 -8.10 8.97 -2.84
CA ALA A 105 -8.66 8.04 -1.87
C ALA A 105 -8.65 6.61 -2.42
N THR A 106 -8.21 5.66 -1.60
CA THR A 106 -8.29 4.24 -1.92
C THR A 106 -9.00 3.44 -0.83
N SER A 107 -9.41 2.22 -1.17
CA SER A 107 -10.06 1.31 -0.25
C SER A 107 -9.70 -0.14 -0.56
N ASP A 108 -9.61 -0.94 0.49
CA ASP A 108 -9.52 -2.39 0.39
C ASP A 108 -10.94 -2.95 0.29
N VAL A 109 -11.21 -3.61 -0.83
CA VAL A 109 -12.56 -4.06 -1.19
C VAL A 109 -12.63 -5.57 -1.12
N THR A 110 -13.64 -6.08 -0.41
CA THR A 110 -13.94 -7.51 -0.31
C THR A 110 -15.37 -7.79 -0.76
N ILE A 111 -15.54 -8.74 -1.67
CA ILE A 111 -16.84 -9.22 -2.16
C ILE A 111 -16.97 -10.70 -1.80
N VAL A 112 -18.13 -11.06 -1.24
CA VAL A 112 -18.50 -12.44 -0.93
C VAL A 112 -19.69 -12.84 -1.79
N LEU A 113 -19.50 -13.84 -2.64
CA LEU A 113 -20.56 -14.48 -3.40
C LEU A 113 -21.00 -15.76 -2.71
N ARG A 114 -22.31 -15.94 -2.56
CA ARG A 114 -22.92 -17.12 -1.94
C ARG A 114 -23.90 -17.79 -2.89
N PRO A 115 -24.06 -19.12 -2.87
CA PRO A 115 -25.13 -19.77 -3.59
C PRO A 115 -26.52 -19.39 -3.04
N LYS A 116 -27.48 -19.20 -3.94
CA LYS A 116 -28.87 -18.86 -3.67
C LYS A 116 -29.58 -20.04 -2.99
N GLY A 117 -29.95 -19.90 -1.72
CA GLY A 117 -30.71 -20.91 -0.97
C GLY A 117 -30.09 -21.35 0.36
N VAL A 118 -28.88 -20.90 0.69
CA VAL A 118 -28.31 -21.09 2.03
C VAL A 118 -28.88 -20.00 2.95
N VAL A 119 -29.79 -20.39 3.84
CA VAL A 119 -30.33 -19.51 4.89
C VAL A 119 -29.21 -19.20 5.88
N ALA A 120 -29.12 -17.93 6.30
CA ALA A 120 -28.11 -17.37 7.17
C ALA A 120 -27.77 -18.28 8.38
N ALA A 121 -26.70 -19.07 8.24
CA ALA A 121 -25.90 -19.45 9.38
C ALA A 121 -25.03 -18.23 9.70
N GLU A 122 -25.44 -17.52 10.76
CA GLU A 122 -24.61 -16.73 11.66
C GLU A 122 -23.40 -16.05 11.00
N SER A 123 -23.52 -14.73 10.79
CA SER A 123 -22.45 -13.79 10.39
C SER A 123 -21.12 -14.49 10.17
N ALA A 124 -20.87 -14.94 8.95
CA ALA A 124 -19.52 -15.28 8.53
C ALA A 124 -18.70 -14.01 8.79
N THR A 125 -18.01 -14.00 9.92
CA THR A 125 -17.02 -13.02 10.31
C THR A 125 -16.09 -12.95 9.11
N ILE A 126 -16.26 -11.92 8.28
CA ILE A 126 -15.30 -11.58 7.25
C ILE A 126 -14.02 -11.40 8.06
N PRO A 127 -13.00 -12.26 7.91
CA PRO A 127 -11.78 -12.11 8.67
C PRO A 127 -11.33 -10.67 8.43
N GLU A 128 -11.22 -9.92 9.54
CA GLU A 128 -10.57 -8.62 9.55
C GLU A 128 -9.31 -8.77 8.70
N PRO A 129 -9.03 -7.85 7.78
CA PRO A 129 -7.91 -8.01 6.87
C PRO A 129 -6.68 -8.35 7.71
N ALA A 130 -6.25 -9.61 7.63
CA ALA A 130 -5.03 -10.03 8.29
C ALA A 130 -3.99 -9.07 7.74
N ALA A 131 -3.41 -8.26 8.64
CA ALA A 131 -2.25 -7.46 8.30
C ALA A 131 -1.32 -8.38 7.49
N PRO A 132 -0.81 -7.94 6.32
CA PRO A 132 0.05 -8.78 5.49
C PRO A 132 1.05 -9.43 6.43
N PRO A 133 1.26 -10.76 6.36
CA PRO A 133 2.07 -11.48 7.34
C PRO A 133 3.36 -10.70 7.46
N ALA A 134 3.55 -10.06 8.61
CA ALA A 134 4.75 -9.32 8.88
C ALA A 134 5.82 -10.39 8.82
N VAL A 135 6.55 -10.46 7.70
CA VAL A 135 7.75 -11.28 7.61
C VAL A 135 8.54 -10.85 8.84
N PRO A 136 8.74 -11.72 9.84
CA PRO A 136 9.36 -11.30 11.08
C PRO A 136 10.85 -11.14 10.78
N ARG A 137 11.20 -10.01 10.16
CA ARG A 137 12.54 -9.47 10.34
C ARG A 137 12.61 -9.11 11.82
N PRO A 138 13.62 -9.60 12.56
CA PRO A 138 13.81 -9.20 13.94
C PRO A 138 13.88 -7.67 13.94
N ARG A 139 12.84 -7.02 14.49
CA ARG A 139 12.86 -5.59 14.74
C ARG A 139 13.78 -5.41 15.93
N ASP A 140 15.07 -5.25 15.65
CA ASP A 140 16.03 -4.79 16.64
C ASP A 140 15.68 -3.32 16.93
N ASP A 141 14.85 -3.11 17.94
CA ASP A 141 14.34 -1.82 18.41
C ASP A 141 15.27 -1.19 19.47
N ARG A 142 16.47 -1.76 19.67
CA ARG A 142 17.47 -1.15 20.53
C ARG A 142 17.81 0.26 20.06
N PRO A 143 18.14 1.16 21.01
CA PRO A 143 18.64 2.47 20.65
C PRO A 143 19.93 2.35 19.83
N GLU A 144 20.13 3.31 18.92
CA GLU A 144 21.37 3.42 18.17
C GLU A 144 22.53 3.72 19.12
N THR A 145 23.66 3.05 18.88
CA THR A 145 24.93 3.33 19.56
C THR A 145 25.52 4.63 19.03
N ALA A 146 26.47 5.23 19.76
CA ALA A 146 27.15 6.45 19.32
C ALA A 146 27.77 6.32 17.91
N ALA A 147 28.31 5.15 17.58
CA ALA A 147 28.90 4.89 16.27
C ALA A 147 27.84 4.71 15.16
N GLU A 148 26.63 4.23 15.49
CA GLU A 148 25.52 4.18 14.54
C GLU A 148 24.92 5.56 14.29
N VAL A 149 24.88 6.40 15.33
CA VAL A 149 24.50 7.81 15.22
C VAL A 149 25.50 8.54 14.32
N GLU A 150 26.81 8.36 14.49
CA GLU A 150 27.82 8.96 13.61
C GLU A 150 27.61 8.59 12.13
N VAL A 151 27.27 7.33 11.85
CA VAL A 151 26.93 6.89 10.49
C VAL A 151 25.65 7.56 9.99
N ARG A 152 24.61 7.65 10.83
CA ARG A 152 23.36 8.35 10.46
C ARG A 152 23.59 9.83 10.19
N GLU A 153 24.43 10.50 10.99
CA GLU A 153 24.82 11.90 10.79
C GLU A 153 25.50 12.09 9.43
N ALA A 154 26.42 11.20 9.05
CA ALA A 154 27.06 11.26 7.72
C ALA A 154 26.05 11.07 6.56
N LEU A 155 24.92 10.39 6.79
CA LEU A 155 23.88 10.23 5.77
C LEU A 155 23.06 11.51 5.52
N TYR A 156 23.14 12.54 6.39
CA TYR A 156 22.50 13.84 6.13
C TYR A 156 23.13 14.59 4.95
N ASP A 157 24.39 14.29 4.61
CA ASP A 157 25.08 14.90 3.47
C ASP A 157 24.69 14.25 2.13
N VAL A 158 23.94 13.13 2.16
CA VAL A 158 23.44 12.46 0.97
C VAL A 158 22.11 13.09 0.54
N ILE A 159 22.11 13.75 -0.62
CA ILE A 159 20.97 14.53 -1.12
C ILE A 159 20.23 13.78 -2.22
N ASP A 160 18.90 13.71 -2.10
CA ASP A 160 18.05 13.20 -3.17
C ASP A 160 18.09 14.16 -4.38
N PRO A 161 18.49 13.70 -5.57
CA PRO A 161 18.68 14.58 -6.73
C PRO A 161 17.37 15.09 -7.33
N ASP A 162 16.22 14.48 -7.02
CA ASP A 162 14.92 14.88 -7.54
C ASP A 162 14.23 15.92 -6.65
N LEU A 163 14.40 15.80 -5.34
CA LEU A 163 13.76 16.64 -4.32
C LEU A 163 14.71 17.68 -3.72
N GLY A 164 16.04 17.48 -3.79
CA GLY A 164 17.03 18.41 -3.24
C GLY A 164 17.08 18.46 -1.71
N VAL A 165 16.57 17.42 -1.04
CA VAL A 165 16.53 17.28 0.42
C VAL A 165 17.27 15.98 0.79
N ASN A 166 17.84 15.93 2.00
CA ASN A 166 18.61 14.76 2.43
C ASN A 166 17.73 13.53 2.67
N ILE A 167 18.32 12.35 2.49
CA ILE A 167 17.62 11.06 2.58
C ILE A 167 17.17 10.71 4.01
N VAL A 168 17.76 11.31 5.03
CA VAL A 168 17.40 11.07 6.44
C VAL A 168 16.10 11.79 6.78
N ASP A 169 16.02 13.08 6.47
CA ASP A 169 14.84 13.93 6.69
C ASP A 169 13.66 13.57 5.79
N LEU A 170 13.95 13.08 4.58
CA LEU A 170 12.92 12.49 3.72
C LEU A 170 12.37 11.17 4.30
N GLY A 171 12.99 10.60 5.34
CA GLY A 171 12.53 9.35 5.96
C GLY A 171 12.86 8.10 5.13
N PHE A 172 13.80 8.18 4.19
CA PHE A 172 14.25 7.02 3.42
C PHE A 172 15.13 6.10 4.26
N VAL A 173 15.92 6.65 5.18
CA VAL A 173 16.78 5.88 6.11
C VAL A 173 15.98 5.43 7.33
N ARG A 174 15.57 4.16 7.33
CA ARG A 174 14.78 3.58 8.44
C ARG A 174 15.63 3.18 9.62
N ARG A 175 16.79 2.59 9.36
CA ARG A 175 17.63 2.00 10.40
C ARG A 175 19.09 2.00 9.98
N VAL A 176 19.96 2.25 10.96
CA VAL A 176 21.40 2.04 10.83
C VAL A 176 21.84 1.05 11.90
N ARG A 177 22.56 0.00 11.50
CA ARG A 177 23.13 -0.99 12.42
C ARG A 177 24.59 -1.26 12.08
N LEU A 178 25.43 -1.39 13.10
CA LEU A 178 26.80 -1.85 12.95
C LEU A 178 26.89 -3.32 13.35
N ASP A 179 27.59 -4.11 12.52
CA ASP A 179 27.95 -5.47 12.89
C ASP A 179 29.20 -5.52 13.79
N GLY A 180 29.61 -6.73 14.17
CA GLY A 180 30.79 -6.94 15.02
C GLY A 180 32.12 -6.55 14.35
N ASP A 181 32.14 -6.46 13.03
CA ASP A 181 33.31 -6.09 12.21
C ASP A 181 33.34 -4.58 11.91
N GLY A 182 32.31 -3.84 12.30
CA GLY A 182 32.18 -2.40 12.12
C GLY A 182 31.62 -1.96 10.76
N VAL A 183 31.00 -2.88 10.01
CA VAL A 183 30.30 -2.59 8.75
C VAL A 183 28.88 -2.11 9.04
N ALA A 184 28.48 -1.00 8.41
CA ALA A 184 27.17 -0.40 8.56
C ALA A 184 26.13 -1.05 7.64
N THR A 185 25.14 -1.71 8.21
CA THR A 185 23.92 -2.13 7.51
C THR A 185 22.89 -1.01 7.58
N ILE A 186 22.57 -0.42 6.42
CA ILE A 186 21.61 0.68 6.30
C ILE A 186 20.32 0.12 5.71
N THR A 187 19.25 0.09 6.50
CA THR A 187 17.93 -0.27 5.99
C THR A 187 17.26 0.95 5.38
N MET A 188 16.98 0.89 4.07
CA MET A 188 16.38 1.99 3.31
C MET A 188 15.06 1.61 2.65
N THR A 189 14.21 2.61 2.43
CA THR A 189 13.00 2.53 1.60
C THR A 189 13.04 3.64 0.55
N LEU A 190 12.45 3.39 -0.62
CA LEU A 190 12.23 4.42 -1.64
C LEU A 190 10.78 4.45 -2.09
N THR A 191 10.44 5.51 -2.82
CA THR A 191 9.14 5.69 -3.47
C THR A 191 8.89 4.70 -4.62
N SER A 192 9.92 4.08 -5.19
CA SER A 192 9.82 3.10 -6.28
C SER A 192 11.03 2.16 -6.35
N ALA A 193 10.79 0.86 -6.53
CA ALA A 193 11.83 -0.15 -6.73
C ALA A 193 12.53 -0.10 -8.10
N ALA A 194 11.97 0.65 -9.06
CA ALA A 194 12.52 0.82 -10.40
C ALA A 194 13.19 2.19 -10.60
N CYS A 195 13.51 2.91 -9.53
CA CYS A 195 14.14 4.22 -9.65
C CYS A 195 15.60 4.06 -10.12
N PRO A 196 16.01 4.59 -11.29
CA PRO A 196 17.40 4.51 -11.76
C PRO A 196 18.38 5.29 -10.85
N LEU A 197 17.88 6.02 -9.87
CA LEU A 197 18.66 6.83 -8.94
C LEU A 197 19.20 6.02 -7.74
N THR A 198 18.82 4.75 -7.58
CA THR A 198 19.36 3.89 -6.50
C THR A 198 20.88 3.80 -6.56
N GLU A 199 21.44 3.61 -7.75
CA GLU A 199 22.89 3.54 -7.96
C GLU A 199 23.58 4.86 -7.60
N VAL A 200 22.97 6.00 -7.96
CA VAL A 200 23.51 7.34 -7.66
C VAL A 200 23.53 7.58 -6.16
N MET A 201 22.46 7.19 -5.46
CA MET A 201 22.40 7.32 -3.99
C MET A 201 23.42 6.41 -3.31
N GLU A 202 23.57 5.15 -3.74
CA GLU A 202 24.58 4.23 -3.17
C GLU A 202 26.00 4.76 -3.35
N VAL A 203 26.31 5.40 -4.49
CA VAL A 203 27.60 6.06 -4.71
C VAL A 203 27.80 7.24 -3.76
N GLN A 204 26.79 8.10 -3.57
CA GLN A 204 26.87 9.20 -2.62
C GLN A 204 27.05 8.69 -1.18
N ILE A 205 26.27 7.69 -0.76
CA ILE A 205 26.41 7.04 0.55
C ILE A 205 27.82 6.51 0.73
N GLY A 206 28.36 5.82 -0.27
CA GLY A 206 29.72 5.28 -0.19
C GLY A 206 30.78 6.37 -0.07
N HIS A 207 30.59 7.52 -0.72
CA HIS A 207 31.48 8.67 -0.58
C HIS A 207 31.45 9.23 0.84
N GLU A 208 30.27 9.52 1.39
CA GLU A 208 30.14 10.11 2.73
C GLU A 208 30.59 9.13 3.83
N LEU A 209 30.25 7.85 3.71
CA LEU A 209 30.68 6.84 4.69
C LEU A 209 32.17 6.50 4.62
N SER A 210 32.80 6.69 3.46
CA SER A 210 34.25 6.57 3.34
C SER A 210 34.97 7.66 4.14
N ALA A 211 34.39 8.87 4.25
CA ALA A 211 34.97 9.97 5.03
C ALA A 211 35.01 9.67 6.54
N VAL A 212 34.03 8.92 7.06
CA VAL A 212 33.99 8.42 8.44
C VAL A 212 34.60 7.03 8.61
N GLY A 213 35.28 6.51 7.58
CA GLY A 213 35.99 5.24 7.64
C GLY A 213 35.08 4.01 7.86
N ARG A 214 33.82 4.07 7.42
CA ARG A 214 32.87 2.97 7.52
C ARG A 214 32.66 2.27 6.18
N GLN A 215 32.72 0.95 6.20
CA GLN A 215 32.13 0.13 5.14
C GLN A 215 30.63 0.04 5.36
N PHE A 216 29.88 -0.21 4.28
CA PHE A 216 28.43 -0.28 4.38
C PHE A 216 27.82 -1.32 3.44
N THR A 217 26.57 -1.68 3.74
CA THR A 217 25.69 -2.47 2.89
C THR A 217 24.28 -1.91 3.01
N VAL A 218 23.57 -1.77 1.88
CA VAL A 218 22.19 -1.27 1.86
C VAL A 218 21.23 -2.45 1.81
N GLU A 219 20.29 -2.48 2.75
CA GLU A 219 19.18 -3.43 2.76
C GLU A 219 17.89 -2.72 2.39
N TRP A 220 17.27 -3.17 1.30
CA TRP A 220 16.01 -2.60 0.82
C TRP A 220 14.81 -3.17 1.60
N GLU A 221 14.01 -2.28 2.18
CA GLU A 221 12.78 -2.60 2.89
C GLU A 221 11.59 -1.85 2.26
N TRP A 222 10.88 -2.51 1.34
CA TRP A 222 9.74 -1.96 0.60
C TRP A 222 8.42 -1.91 1.39
N LEU A 223 8.32 -2.69 2.47
CA LEU A 223 7.14 -2.78 3.32
C LEU A 223 7.52 -2.39 4.76
N PRO A 224 6.80 -1.44 5.40
CA PRO A 224 5.70 -0.64 4.85
C PRO A 224 6.16 0.27 3.69
N THR A 225 5.26 0.70 2.80
CA THR A 225 5.61 1.64 1.73
C THR A 225 5.97 3.01 2.32
N TRP A 226 6.90 3.73 1.69
CA TRP A 226 7.22 5.11 2.10
C TRP A 226 6.04 6.04 1.84
N ARG A 227 5.81 6.98 2.76
CA ARG A 227 4.72 7.96 2.72
C ARG A 227 5.27 9.36 3.00
N PRO A 228 4.64 10.44 2.48
CA PRO A 228 4.97 11.80 2.90
C PRO A 228 4.83 12.04 4.41
N ALA A 229 4.04 11.21 5.09
CA ALA A 229 3.94 11.22 6.54
C ALA A 229 5.25 10.83 7.25
N ASP A 230 6.13 10.07 6.59
CA ASP A 230 7.42 9.63 7.12
C ASP A 230 8.49 10.73 7.10
N ILE A 231 8.22 11.87 6.44
CA ILE A 231 9.11 13.03 6.36
C ILE A 231 9.14 13.73 7.73
N THR A 232 10.35 13.99 8.23
CA THR A 232 10.61 14.72 9.47
C THR A 232 10.09 16.17 9.40
N ASP A 233 9.89 16.81 10.54
CA ASP A 233 9.47 18.22 10.56
C ASP A 233 10.49 19.14 9.86
N ASP A 234 11.78 18.86 10.03
CA ASP A 234 12.87 19.59 9.36
C ASP A 234 12.89 19.34 7.84
N GLY A 235 12.64 18.10 7.42
CA GLY A 235 12.46 17.77 6.00
C GLY A 235 11.27 18.47 5.36
N ARG A 236 10.14 18.56 6.09
CA ARG A 236 8.97 19.32 5.63
C ARG A 236 9.30 20.80 5.46
N GLU A 237 10.08 21.39 6.37
CA GLU A 237 10.47 22.79 6.26
C GLU A 237 11.42 23.05 5.07
N GLN A 238 12.38 22.16 4.83
CA GLN A 238 13.24 22.21 3.64
C GLN A 238 12.41 22.09 2.35
N LEU A 239 11.43 21.18 2.32
CA LEU A 239 10.50 21.05 1.21
C LEU A 239 9.63 22.31 1.02
N ARG A 240 9.18 22.98 2.10
CA ARG A 240 8.49 24.28 2.00
C ARG A 240 9.37 25.35 1.37
N ALA A 241 10.64 25.41 1.74
CA ALA A 241 11.57 26.42 1.23
C ALA A 241 11.76 26.33 -0.30
N ILE A 242 11.60 25.13 -0.88
CA ILE A 242 11.68 24.90 -2.33
C ILE A 242 10.30 24.86 -3.02
N GLY A 243 9.22 25.17 -2.30
CA GLY A 243 7.89 25.39 -2.88
C GLY A 243 6.83 24.30 -2.66
N PHE A 244 7.06 23.33 -1.77
CA PHE A 244 6.03 22.36 -1.35
C PHE A 244 5.20 22.91 -0.19
N ASN A 245 3.97 23.36 -0.45
CA ASN A 245 3.17 24.13 0.52
C ASN A 245 2.01 23.35 1.17
N SER A 246 1.89 22.05 0.90
CA SER A 246 0.89 21.18 1.55
C SER A 246 1.62 19.93 2.01
N PHE A 247 1.24 19.31 3.13
CA PHE A 247 1.77 18.01 3.59
C PHE A 247 0.67 17.28 4.33
#